data_AF-A0A7V1GGF6-F1
#
_entry.id   AF-A0A7V1GGF6-F1
#
_cell.length_a   1.000
_cell.length_b   1.000
_cell.length_c   1.000
_cell.angle_alpha   90.00
_cell.angle_beta   90.00
_cell.angle_gamma   90.00
#
_symmetry.space_group_name_H-M   'P 1'
#
loop_
_entity.id
_entity.type
_entity.pdbx_description
1 polymer ?
#
loop_
_entity_poly.entity_id
_entity_poly.type
_entity_poly.pdbx_seq_one_letter_code
_entity_poly.pdbx_strand_id
1 'polypeptide(L)' 'MSDTNSKNATSTTKSNKPNVDSHRHSKIKAEAYELASARGFKNGNQMEDWLAAEKTVDIQLSR' A
#
# COMPACT_ATOMS: atom_id res chain seq x y z
N MET A 1 -23.56 -35.77 -1.01
CA MET A 1 -22.09 -35.68 -1.12
C MET A 1 -21.80 -34.47 -1.99
N SER A 2 -20.97 -33.60 -1.45
CA SER A 2 -20.62 -32.26 -1.93
C SER A 2 -19.91 -32.29 -3.28
N ASP A 3 -20.14 -31.29 -4.12
CA ASP A 3 -19.06 -30.61 -4.86
C ASP A 3 -19.46 -29.16 -5.17
N THR A 4 -18.67 -28.26 -4.59
CA THR A 4 -18.71 -26.80 -4.68
C THR A 4 -17.97 -26.30 -5.91
N ASN A 5 -18.49 -25.31 -6.65
CA ASN A 5 -17.62 -24.36 -7.34
C ASN A 5 -18.33 -23.02 -7.62
N SER A 6 -18.23 -22.11 -6.65
CA SER A 6 -18.58 -20.70 -6.82
C SER A 6 -17.42 -19.99 -7.52
N LYS A 7 -17.56 -19.66 -8.80
CA LYS A 7 -16.65 -18.77 -9.52
C LYS A 7 -17.36 -17.43 -9.74
N ASN A 8 -17.39 -16.62 -8.69
CA ASN A 8 -17.80 -15.23 -8.80
C ASN A 8 -16.60 -14.43 -9.35
N ALA A 9 -16.51 -14.31 -10.67
CA ALA A 9 -15.53 -13.45 -11.33
C ALA A 9 -16.04 -12.00 -11.28
N THR A 10 -15.67 -11.27 -10.24
CA THR A 10 -15.86 -9.83 -10.13
C THR A 10 -14.90 -9.12 -11.08
N SER A 11 -15.41 -8.76 -12.26
CA SER A 11 -14.76 -7.88 -13.23
C SER A 11 -14.54 -6.49 -12.63
N THR A 12 -13.27 -6.13 -12.50
CA THR A 12 -12.76 -4.90 -11.90
C THR A 12 -13.03 -3.68 -12.78
N THR A 13 -13.86 -2.75 -12.30
CA THR A 13 -14.07 -1.44 -12.92
C THR A 13 -12.81 -0.58 -12.76
N LYS A 14 -12.01 -0.48 -13.82
CA LYS A 14 -10.84 0.41 -13.92
C LYS A 14 -11.32 1.86 -13.94
N SER A 15 -11.34 2.51 -12.78
CA SER A 15 -11.68 3.93 -12.64
C SER A 15 -10.46 4.77 -13.01
N ASN A 16 -10.50 5.42 -14.18
CA ASN A 16 -9.54 6.45 -14.58
C ASN A 16 -9.77 7.73 -13.75
N LYS A 17 -9.35 7.73 -12.49
CA LYS A 17 -9.07 8.96 -11.75
C LYS A 17 -7.61 9.33 -11.97
N PRO A 18 -7.24 10.63 -12.02
CA PRO A 18 -5.85 11.02 -12.15
C PRO A 18 -5.03 10.31 -11.07
N ASN A 19 -4.04 9.53 -11.51
CA ASN A 19 -3.22 8.59 -10.77
C ASN A 19 -2.25 9.29 -9.78
N VAL A 20 -2.70 10.35 -9.13
CA VAL A 20 -1.92 11.05 -8.10
C VAL A 20 -1.97 10.24 -6.80
N ASP A 21 -3.14 9.68 -6.48
CA ASP A 21 -3.31 8.83 -5.31
C ASP A 21 -2.52 7.52 -5.40
N SER A 22 -2.49 6.87 -6.57
CA SER A 22 -1.72 5.62 -6.71
C SER A 22 -0.22 5.88 -6.87
N HIS A 23 0.22 7.05 -7.35
CA HIS A 23 1.64 7.44 -7.28
C HIS A 23 2.10 7.69 -5.84
N ARG A 24 1.33 8.47 -5.07
CA ARG A 24 1.63 8.73 -3.64
C ARG A 24 1.65 7.42 -2.86
N HIS A 25 0.64 6.58 -3.03
CA HIS A 25 0.55 5.29 -2.33
C HIS A 25 1.74 4.37 -2.66
N SER A 26 2.21 4.37 -3.91
CA SER A 26 3.41 3.61 -4.30
C SER A 26 4.67 4.11 -3.59
N LYS A 27 4.81 5.44 -3.42
CA LYS A 27 5.93 6.02 -2.67
C LYS A 27 5.86 5.67 -1.18
N ILE A 28 4.67 5.77 -0.58
CA ILE A 28 4.46 5.42 0.83
C ILE A 28 4.83 3.96 1.07
N LYS A 29 4.37 3.06 0.19
CA LYS A 29 4.69 1.64 0.28
C LYS A 29 6.20 1.37 0.19
N ALA A 30 6.90 2.03 -0.72
CA ALA A 30 8.35 1.87 -0.87
C ALA A 30 9.09 2.37 0.39
N GLU A 31 8.75 3.56 0.87
CA GLU A 31 9.37 4.14 2.06
C GLU A 31 9.09 3.30 3.32
N ALA A 32 7.86 2.80 3.49
CA ALA A 32 7.51 1.91 4.60
C ALA A 32 8.29 0.60 4.56
N TYR A 33 8.55 0.08 3.35
CA TYR A 33 9.38 -1.11 3.16
C TYR A 33 10.83 -0.85 3.55
N GLU A 34 11.42 0.28 3.17
CA GLU A 34 12.77 0.67 3.58
C GLU A 34 12.87 0.85 5.10
N LEU A 35 11.87 1.47 5.74
CA LEU A 35 11.80 1.58 7.19
C LEU A 35 11.72 0.22 7.88
N ALA A 36 10.88 -0.69 7.38
CA ALA A 36 10.80 -2.04 7.92
C ALA A 36 12.11 -2.81 7.71
N SER A 37 12.73 -2.68 6.52
CA SER A 37 14.02 -3.30 6.15
C SER A 37 15.14 -2.85 7.09
N ALA A 38 15.26 -1.55 7.37
CA ALA A 38 16.26 -0.99 8.27
C ALA A 38 16.17 -1.55 9.70
N ARG A 39 14.99 -2.05 10.10
CA ARG A 39 14.73 -2.67 11.40
C ARG A 39 14.73 -4.21 11.35
N GLY A 40 15.05 -4.81 10.20
CA GLY A 40 15.04 -6.26 10.01
C GLY A 40 13.63 -6.87 9.97
N PHE A 41 12.64 -6.13 9.48
CA PHE A 41 11.22 -6.54 9.36
C PHE A 41 10.61 -7.02 10.69
N LYS A 42 10.95 -6.34 11.79
CA LYS A 42 10.39 -6.67 13.11
C LYS A 42 8.86 -6.56 13.10
N ASN A 43 8.19 -7.67 13.41
CA ASN A 43 6.74 -7.73 13.53
C ASN A 43 6.18 -6.68 14.50
N GLY A 44 4.98 -6.18 14.19
CA GLY A 44 4.23 -5.25 15.04
C GLY A 44 4.54 -3.77 14.83
N ASN A 45 5.37 -3.42 13.84
CA ASN A 45 5.67 -2.02 13.49
C ASN A 45 5.13 -1.62 12.09
N GLN A 46 4.37 -2.50 11.42
CA GLN A 46 3.96 -2.27 10.03
C GLN A 46 3.12 -1.01 9.88
N MET A 47 2.27 -0.72 10.86
CA MET A 47 1.42 0.47 10.86
C MET A 47 2.25 1.73 11.13
N GLU A 48 3.18 1.65 12.07
CA GLU A 48 4.08 2.74 12.44
C GLU A 48 5.00 3.10 11.28
N ASP A 49 5.56 2.11 10.59
CA ASP A 49 6.37 2.30 9.40
C ASP A 49 5.54 2.90 8.25
N TRP A 50 4.28 2.49 8.10
CA TRP A 50 3.37 3.08 7.13
C TRP A 50 3.07 4.56 7.43
N LEU A 51 2.73 4.90 8.68
CA LEU A 51 2.42 6.27 9.09
C LEU A 51 3.65 7.19 8.99
N ALA A 52 4.83 6.67 9.34
CA ALA A 52 6.08 7.41 9.19
C ALA A 52 6.40 7.67 7.71
N ALA A 53 6.21 6.67 6.85
CA ALA A 53 6.36 6.80 5.41
C ALA A 53 5.38 7.80 4.80
N GLU A 54 4.10 7.76 5.19
CA GLU A 54 3.08 8.71 4.74
C GLU A 54 3.49 10.15 5.04
N LYS A 55 3.88 10.43 6.29
CA LYS A 55 4.37 11.75 6.69
C LYS A 55 5.57 12.21 5.86
N THR A 56 6.54 11.33 5.61
CA THR A 56 7.73 11.65 4.81
C THR A 56 7.36 11.98 3.35
N VAL A 57 6.52 11.16 2.73
CA VAL A 57 6.09 11.36 1.34
C VAL A 57 5.27 12.64 1.19
N ASP A 58 4.37 12.92 2.13
CA ASP A 58 3.56 14.15 2.11
C ASP A 58 4.43 15.42 2.21
N ILE A 59 5.49 15.39 3.03
CA ILE A 59 6.49 16.48 3.09
C ILE A 59 7.22 16.63 1.76
N GLN A 60 7.58 15.52 1.09
CA GLN A 60 8.27 15.56 -0.21
C GLN A 60 7.38 16.08 -1.34
N LEU A 61 6.07 15.80 -1.30
CA LEU A 61 5.11 16.21 -2.32
C LEU A 61 4.56 17.62 -2.13
N SER A 62 4.69 18.18 -0.92
CA SER A 62 4.25 19.55 -0.60
C SER A 62 5.35 20.61 -0.80
N ARG A 63 6.57 20.20 -1.17
CA ARG A 63 7.69 21.06 -1.55
C ARG A 63 7.71 21.28 -3.06
#